data_AF-A0A7Y5LST3-F1
#
_entry.id   AF-A0A7Y5LST3-F1
#
_cell.length_a   1.000
_cell.length_b   1.000
_cell.length_c   1.000
_cell.angle_alpha   90.00
_cell.angle_beta   90.00
_cell.angle_gamma   90.00
#
_symmetry.space_group_name_H-M   'P 1'
#
loop_
_entity.id
_entity.type
_entity.pdbx_description
1 polymer ?
#
loop_
_entity_poly.entity_id
_entity_poly.type
_entity_poly.pdbx_seq_one_letter_code
_entity_poly.pdbx_strand_id
1 'polypeptide(L)'
;MKRLMPLLLMILATIVWSGCFETKADYTINPDGSGKVTVEVTTAGMDGMMGNMNGKTPDGSKTAREIIQQATGVDTWKDVEFRVLDDGRNYFKGTAYFKNISNVKFKNAGAGDSIVVYQDAQKNWVLELATNPSKKSDKAKSGSEKIPTTDAEITKAVKEQKNGYNQMRPMLLAIMGTMKSEMNFRLPGKAQSSNNMTQQADGSYQVSFTGEKFIQVLDKLFADENWLKEQARAGANIKDNPPSGDAVNELLFGQKGPVRAVVSGKTAPQFNYDAEVSAAKAGYDAMIERLGLNQTESSTTMESSKSERAVQSYQGGTFDWVKITRITYSNVEDPDYFQFGTDQSYQVTFTGALPGAIVKTERAVVTGAIADNGQNLLHESEWYRETNYVEMSKQKDFLRWTLTLAVPDATAKGIKRVEGTVYAMRSTSTSVVDPGIRKFEKGAEGNQYGTVIEDIQDDEYTHQMVIRVGLPDFKLNKMDILDEKGNPVGISDRYISTYTEESTTMVLNLNAAVPKRGTINIHIHDDVEGVELPFVVENVNFLGQSMSPAVEQKQNKPQEKDLPRDPVKEKTKGKGKKK
;
A
#
# COMPACT_ATOMS: atom_id res chain seq x y z
N MET A 1 -37.97 14.11 38.11
CA MET A 1 -38.04 14.42 36.66
C MET A 1 -37.14 15.58 36.19
N LYS A 2 -36.62 16.48 37.04
CA LYS A 2 -35.79 17.64 36.61
C LYS A 2 -34.25 17.41 36.55
N ARG A 3 -33.76 16.16 36.59
CA ARG A 3 -32.31 15.84 36.58
C ARG A 3 -31.85 14.91 35.43
N LEU A 4 -32.74 14.51 34.53
CA LEU A 4 -32.43 13.62 33.40
C LEU A 4 -32.19 14.37 32.07
N MET A 5 -32.46 15.68 32.04
CA MET A 5 -32.40 16.50 30.82
C MET A 5 -30.97 16.95 30.41
N PRO A 6 -30.02 17.24 31.33
CA PRO A 6 -28.67 17.64 30.90
C PRO A 6 -27.79 16.46 30.45
N LEU A 7 -28.09 15.23 30.89
CA LEU A 7 -27.38 14.02 30.44
C LEU A 7 -27.83 13.57 29.04
N LEU A 8 -29.11 13.75 28.71
CA LEU A 8 -29.67 13.45 27.39
C LEU A 8 -29.18 14.45 26.32
N LEU A 9 -28.92 15.71 26.70
CA LEU A 9 -28.36 16.75 25.83
C LEU A 9 -26.85 16.60 25.59
N MET A 10 -26.09 15.99 26.51
CA MET A 10 -24.67 15.67 26.30
C MET A 10 -24.47 14.42 25.41
N ILE A 11 -25.34 13.41 25.56
CA ILE A 11 -25.30 12.20 24.71
C ILE A 11 -25.78 12.49 23.28
N LEU A 12 -26.66 13.50 23.09
CA LEU A 12 -27.03 13.97 21.74
C LEU A 12 -25.97 14.85 21.07
N ALA A 13 -25.04 15.46 21.83
CA ALA A 13 -23.99 16.32 21.28
C ALA A 13 -22.74 15.55 20.81
N THR A 14 -22.61 14.27 21.16
CA THR A 14 -21.49 13.39 20.73
C THR A 14 -21.79 12.53 19.50
N ILE A 15 -22.95 12.70 18.85
CA ILE A 15 -23.37 11.93 17.66
C ILE A 15 -23.43 12.83 16.41
N VAL A 16 -22.49 13.77 16.26
CA VAL A 16 -22.36 14.58 15.02
C VAL A 16 -21.19 14.07 14.15
N TRP A 17 -20.55 12.98 14.54
CA TRP A 17 -19.36 12.44 13.87
C TRP A 17 -19.70 11.23 13.00
N SER A 18 -20.18 11.48 11.79
CA SER A 18 -20.05 10.51 10.69
C SER A 18 -20.53 11.15 9.40
N GLY A 19 -19.78 12.12 8.86
CA GLY A 19 -20.00 12.70 7.53
C GLY A 19 -18.77 12.46 6.66
N CYS A 20 -18.43 11.20 6.38
CA CYS A 20 -17.04 10.83 6.04
C CYS A 20 -16.59 11.32 4.66
N PHE A 21 -17.51 11.48 3.70
CA PHE A 21 -17.12 11.82 2.32
C PHE A 21 -18.29 12.36 1.47
N GLU A 22 -18.24 13.62 1.04
CA GLU A 22 -19.19 14.19 0.07
C GLU A 22 -18.41 14.68 -1.14
N THR A 23 -18.76 14.17 -2.34
CA THR A 23 -18.12 14.57 -3.60
C THR A 23 -19.12 15.06 -4.62
N LYS A 24 -18.75 16.16 -5.26
CA LYS A 24 -19.42 16.68 -6.45
C LYS A 24 -18.38 16.93 -7.53
N ALA A 25 -18.62 16.42 -8.73
CA ALA A 25 -17.74 16.61 -9.87
C ALA A 25 -18.54 17.05 -11.10
N ASP A 26 -18.21 18.22 -11.64
CA ASP A 26 -18.84 18.79 -12.83
C ASP A 26 -17.87 18.73 -14.01
N TYR A 27 -18.03 17.71 -14.86
CA TYR A 27 -17.21 17.47 -16.04
C TYR A 27 -17.73 18.24 -17.26
N THR A 28 -16.82 18.85 -18.01
CA THR A 28 -17.08 19.40 -19.35
C THR A 28 -16.07 18.80 -20.32
N ILE A 29 -16.56 18.08 -21.33
CA ILE A 29 -15.73 17.23 -22.18
C ILE A 29 -15.87 17.63 -23.65
N ASN A 30 -14.74 17.80 -24.33
CA ASN A 30 -14.64 18.07 -25.74
C ASN A 30 -14.66 16.76 -26.57
N PRO A 31 -14.92 16.85 -27.89
CA PRO A 31 -14.98 15.68 -28.77
C PRO A 31 -13.70 14.83 -28.81
N ASP A 32 -12.55 15.44 -28.55
CA ASP A 32 -11.23 14.81 -28.54
C ASP A 32 -10.88 14.14 -27.19
N GLY A 33 -11.77 14.20 -26.20
CA GLY A 33 -11.54 13.66 -24.85
C GLY A 33 -10.84 14.63 -23.89
N SER A 34 -10.40 15.80 -24.39
CA SER A 34 -9.92 16.88 -23.53
C SER A 34 -11.08 17.50 -22.76
N GLY A 35 -10.79 18.17 -21.65
CA GLY A 35 -11.86 18.70 -20.83
C GLY A 35 -11.37 19.41 -19.58
N LYS A 36 -12.35 19.78 -18.77
CA LYS A 36 -12.14 20.27 -17.42
C LYS A 36 -13.15 19.65 -16.47
N VAL A 37 -12.77 19.51 -15.21
CA VAL A 37 -13.64 19.05 -14.13
C VAL A 37 -13.51 19.99 -12.96
N THR A 38 -14.63 20.50 -12.47
CA THR A 38 -14.67 21.16 -11.16
C THR A 38 -15.00 20.09 -10.13
N VAL A 39 -14.06 19.84 -9.23
CA VAL A 39 -14.19 18.86 -8.16
C VAL A 39 -14.41 19.61 -6.86
N GLU A 40 -15.44 19.23 -6.11
CA GLU A 40 -15.77 19.72 -4.78
C GLU A 40 -15.86 18.53 -3.83
N VAL A 41 -15.06 18.54 -2.78
CA VAL A 41 -14.91 17.44 -1.82
C VAL A 41 -15.03 17.96 -0.41
N THR A 42 -15.81 17.27 0.40
CA THR A 42 -15.78 17.39 1.86
C THR A 42 -15.39 16.03 2.43
N THR A 43 -14.27 15.97 3.14
CA THR A 43 -13.73 14.72 3.71
C THR A 43 -13.33 14.91 5.15
N ALA A 44 -13.63 13.92 5.99
CA ALA A 44 -12.91 13.77 7.26
C ALA A 44 -11.52 13.22 6.90
N GLY A 45 -10.42 13.90 7.27
CA GLY A 45 -9.07 13.36 7.02
C GLY A 45 -8.95 11.92 7.55
N MET A 46 -8.08 11.09 6.95
CA MET A 46 -7.91 9.67 7.36
C MET A 46 -7.70 9.50 8.87
N ASP A 47 -7.02 10.45 9.53
CA ASP A 47 -6.85 10.48 10.97
C ASP A 47 -8.19 10.69 11.72
N GLY A 48 -9.09 11.51 11.20
CA GLY A 48 -10.45 11.68 11.73
C GLY A 48 -11.32 10.43 11.52
N MET A 49 -11.13 9.72 10.40
CA MET A 49 -11.83 8.48 10.08
C MET A 49 -11.44 7.32 11.00
N MET A 50 -10.18 7.25 11.42
CA MET A 50 -9.68 6.26 12.39
C MET A 50 -9.80 6.74 13.84
N GLY A 51 -10.57 7.81 14.09
CA GLY A 51 -10.85 8.32 15.43
C GLY A 51 -9.66 9.02 16.06
N ASN A 52 -9.12 10.05 15.40
CA ASN A 52 -8.07 10.98 15.84
C ASN A 52 -7.18 10.45 16.98
N MET A 53 -6.60 9.25 16.79
CA MET A 53 -5.88 8.56 17.88
C MET A 53 -4.65 9.34 18.34
N ASN A 54 -4.21 10.30 17.52
CA ASN A 54 -3.03 11.13 17.75
C ASN A 54 -3.37 12.59 18.13
N GLY A 55 -4.66 12.95 18.30
CA GLY A 55 -5.08 14.30 18.68
C GLY A 55 -4.71 15.42 17.68
N LYS A 56 -4.36 15.09 16.43
CA LYS A 56 -3.98 16.07 15.41
C LYS A 56 -5.22 16.76 14.84
N THR A 57 -5.15 18.07 14.66
CA THR A 57 -6.20 18.83 14.00
C THR A 57 -6.17 18.57 12.49
N PRO A 58 -7.33 18.55 11.82
CA PRO A 58 -7.41 18.47 10.37
C PRO A 58 -6.57 19.56 9.69
N ASP A 59 -5.82 19.16 8.67
CA ASP A 59 -5.03 20.09 7.85
C ASP A 59 -5.60 20.14 6.42
N GLY A 60 -6.36 21.21 6.17
CA GLY A 60 -6.93 21.47 4.86
C GLY A 60 -5.86 21.78 3.79
N SER A 61 -4.73 22.36 4.18
CA SER A 61 -3.65 22.72 3.27
C SER A 61 -2.92 21.48 2.76
N LYS A 62 -2.62 20.54 3.67
CA LYS A 62 -2.07 19.23 3.31
C LYS A 62 -3.02 18.46 2.39
N THR A 63 -4.31 18.44 2.71
CA THR A 63 -5.33 17.76 1.88
C THR A 63 -5.39 18.36 0.48
N ALA A 64 -5.41 19.69 0.37
CA ALA A 64 -5.41 20.37 -0.92
C ALA A 64 -4.14 20.09 -1.73
N ARG A 65 -2.97 20.05 -1.06
CA ARG A 65 -1.69 19.70 -1.68
C ARG A 65 -1.70 18.28 -2.23
N GLU A 66 -2.16 17.31 -1.45
CA GLU A 66 -2.29 15.92 -1.89
C GLU A 66 -3.21 15.77 -3.11
N ILE A 67 -4.37 16.43 -3.11
CA ILE A 67 -5.30 16.38 -4.25
C ILE A 67 -4.65 16.98 -5.51
N ILE A 68 -3.96 18.11 -5.39
CA ILE A 68 -3.37 18.81 -6.54
C ILE A 68 -2.13 18.08 -7.07
N GLN A 69 -1.20 17.73 -6.20
CA GLN A 69 0.12 17.21 -6.58
C GLN A 69 0.08 15.72 -6.95
N GLN A 70 -0.85 14.95 -6.37
CA GLN A 70 -0.97 13.51 -6.65
C GLN A 70 -2.05 13.22 -7.70
N ALA A 71 -2.65 14.25 -8.32
CA ALA A 71 -3.53 14.04 -9.45
C ALA A 71 -2.74 13.59 -10.68
N THR A 72 -3.20 12.53 -11.34
CA THR A 72 -2.63 12.10 -12.62
C THR A 72 -3.51 12.52 -13.77
N GLY A 73 -2.94 12.74 -14.96
CA GLY A 73 -3.70 13.12 -16.15
C GLY A 73 -4.23 14.56 -16.15
N VAL A 74 -3.80 15.38 -15.18
CA VAL A 74 -4.16 16.81 -15.06
C VAL A 74 -3.01 17.67 -15.59
N ASP A 75 -3.33 18.57 -16.52
CA ASP A 75 -2.39 19.51 -17.15
C ASP A 75 -2.12 20.75 -16.27
N THR A 76 -3.15 21.24 -15.57
CA THR A 76 -3.08 22.39 -14.66
C THR A 76 -4.37 22.51 -13.85
N TRP A 77 -4.32 23.30 -12.78
CA TRP A 77 -5.46 23.62 -11.92
C TRP A 77 -5.79 25.12 -11.96
N LYS A 78 -7.05 25.44 -11.69
CA LYS A 78 -7.55 26.81 -11.57
C LYS A 78 -8.62 26.87 -10.49
N ASP A 79 -8.88 28.07 -9.96
CA ASP A 79 -10.01 28.36 -9.09
C ASP A 79 -10.03 27.47 -7.83
N VAL A 80 -8.84 27.17 -7.30
CA VAL A 80 -8.67 26.33 -6.11
C VAL A 80 -9.00 27.11 -4.83
N GLU A 81 -9.80 26.50 -3.97
CA GLU A 81 -10.06 26.90 -2.60
C GLU A 81 -10.07 25.69 -1.66
N PHE A 82 -9.60 25.88 -0.43
CA PHE A 82 -9.71 24.88 0.62
C PHE A 82 -9.93 25.55 1.97
N ARG A 83 -10.54 24.82 2.90
CA ARG A 83 -10.71 25.26 4.30
C ARG A 83 -11.01 24.06 5.20
N VAL A 84 -10.77 24.23 6.49
CA VAL A 84 -11.32 23.32 7.51
C VAL A 84 -12.70 23.87 7.91
N LEU A 85 -13.72 23.02 7.85
CA LEU A 85 -15.08 23.36 8.26
C LEU A 85 -15.20 23.37 9.79
N ASP A 86 -16.25 24.01 10.31
CA ASP A 86 -16.51 24.13 11.75
C ASP A 86 -16.66 22.76 12.46
N ASP A 87 -17.03 21.73 11.69
CA ASP A 87 -17.15 20.34 12.15
C ASP A 87 -15.84 19.55 12.07
N GLY A 88 -14.73 20.19 11.68
CA GLY A 88 -13.42 19.56 11.55
C GLY A 88 -13.21 18.78 10.26
N ARG A 89 -14.10 18.88 9.26
CA ARG A 89 -13.85 18.27 7.94
C ARG A 89 -13.04 19.19 7.05
N ASN A 90 -12.24 18.60 6.15
CA ASN A 90 -11.56 19.33 5.10
C ASN A 90 -12.51 19.55 3.93
N TYR A 91 -12.60 20.80 3.48
CA TYR A 91 -13.26 21.20 2.26
C TYR A 91 -12.22 21.55 1.20
N PHE A 92 -12.40 21.02 0.00
CA PHE A 92 -11.61 21.34 -1.18
C PHE A 92 -12.53 21.60 -2.37
N LYS A 93 -12.21 22.61 -3.16
CA LYS A 93 -12.80 22.81 -4.47
C LYS A 93 -11.75 23.31 -5.45
N GLY A 94 -11.77 22.82 -6.68
CA GLY A 94 -10.88 23.29 -7.74
C GLY A 94 -11.27 22.79 -9.13
N THR A 95 -10.83 23.50 -10.16
CA THR A 95 -11.03 23.10 -11.56
C THR A 95 -9.74 22.54 -12.13
N ALA A 96 -9.75 21.25 -12.48
CA ALA A 96 -8.64 20.57 -13.14
C ALA A 96 -8.88 20.49 -14.65
N TYR A 97 -7.84 20.76 -15.44
CA TYR A 97 -7.85 20.61 -16.90
C TYR A 97 -7.11 19.36 -17.32
N PHE A 98 -7.58 18.63 -18.32
CA PHE A 98 -7.00 17.36 -18.76
C PHE A 98 -7.11 17.15 -20.27
N LYS A 99 -6.15 16.42 -20.85
CA LYS A 99 -6.17 16.06 -22.29
C LYS A 99 -6.97 14.80 -22.60
N ASN A 100 -7.08 13.90 -21.63
CA ASN A 100 -7.84 12.67 -21.75
C ASN A 100 -8.44 12.31 -20.39
N ILE A 101 -9.76 12.36 -20.28
CA ILE A 101 -10.48 12.04 -19.04
C ILE A 101 -10.17 10.63 -18.51
N SER A 102 -9.84 9.68 -19.39
CA SER A 102 -9.55 8.30 -19.01
C SER A 102 -8.22 8.15 -18.25
N ASN A 103 -7.37 9.19 -18.27
CA ASN A 103 -6.11 9.24 -17.54
C ASN A 103 -6.23 10.02 -16.22
N VAL A 104 -7.38 10.65 -15.97
CA VAL A 104 -7.59 11.51 -14.81
C VAL A 104 -7.84 10.66 -13.57
N LYS A 105 -6.99 10.83 -12.55
CA LYS A 105 -7.18 10.21 -11.24
C LYS A 105 -6.95 11.24 -10.17
N PHE A 106 -7.85 11.30 -9.18
CA PHE A 106 -7.69 12.19 -8.03
C PHE A 106 -7.57 11.38 -6.75
N LYS A 107 -6.40 11.45 -6.10
CA LYS A 107 -6.24 10.86 -4.77
C LYS A 107 -7.13 11.60 -3.77
N ASN A 108 -7.77 10.86 -2.87
CA ASN A 108 -8.58 11.41 -1.76
C ASN A 108 -9.79 12.29 -2.19
N ALA A 109 -10.14 12.32 -3.48
CA ALA A 109 -11.28 13.08 -3.99
C ALA A 109 -12.37 12.20 -4.63
N GLY A 110 -12.15 10.88 -4.73
CA GLY A 110 -13.19 9.90 -5.10
C GLY A 110 -13.84 10.15 -6.46
N ALA A 111 -13.13 10.84 -7.36
CA ALA A 111 -13.57 11.21 -8.69
C ALA A 111 -12.50 10.76 -9.72
N GLY A 112 -12.93 10.39 -10.93
CA GLY A 112 -12.03 10.11 -12.07
C GLY A 112 -11.66 8.64 -12.30
N ASP A 113 -11.50 7.83 -11.25
CA ASP A 113 -10.87 6.49 -11.33
C ASP A 113 -11.59 5.44 -12.21
N SER A 114 -12.77 5.75 -12.74
CA SER A 114 -13.60 4.80 -13.48
C SER A 114 -14.20 5.40 -14.75
N ILE A 115 -13.83 6.60 -15.17
CA ILE A 115 -14.44 7.23 -16.36
C ILE A 115 -13.62 6.88 -17.59
N VAL A 116 -14.24 6.31 -18.61
CA VAL A 116 -13.61 5.97 -19.88
C VAL A 116 -14.38 6.64 -21.01
N VAL A 117 -13.64 7.20 -21.95
CA VAL A 117 -14.19 7.76 -23.19
C VAL A 117 -13.57 7.08 -24.40
N TYR A 118 -14.40 6.65 -25.34
CA TYR A 118 -13.96 5.97 -26.56
C TYR A 118 -14.96 6.17 -27.71
N GLN A 119 -14.57 5.76 -28.92
CA GLN A 119 -15.49 5.68 -30.07
C GLN A 119 -15.93 4.24 -30.30
N ASP A 120 -17.23 4.03 -30.48
CA ASP A 120 -17.75 2.69 -30.84
C ASP A 120 -17.53 2.35 -32.33
N ALA A 121 -17.94 1.16 -32.75
CA ALA A 121 -17.79 0.69 -34.13
C ALA A 121 -18.52 1.58 -35.16
N GLN A 122 -19.51 2.35 -34.73
CA GLN A 122 -20.27 3.29 -35.55
C GLN A 122 -19.68 4.71 -35.50
N LYS A 123 -18.52 4.88 -34.86
CA LYS A 123 -17.86 6.18 -34.61
C LYS A 123 -18.69 7.13 -33.76
N ASN A 124 -19.63 6.61 -32.96
CA ASN A 124 -20.28 7.41 -31.94
C ASN A 124 -19.31 7.65 -30.79
N TRP A 125 -19.43 8.80 -30.14
CA TRP A 125 -18.65 9.13 -28.96
C TRP A 125 -19.35 8.53 -27.74
N VAL A 126 -18.61 7.78 -26.92
CA VAL A 126 -19.16 7.04 -25.78
C VAL A 126 -18.44 7.48 -24.51
N LEU A 127 -19.22 7.83 -23.49
CA LEU A 127 -18.76 7.93 -22.10
C LEU A 127 -19.34 6.78 -21.31
N GLU A 128 -18.47 6.09 -20.59
CA GLU A 128 -18.85 4.99 -19.71
C GLU A 128 -18.12 5.17 -18.38
N LEU A 129 -18.86 5.03 -17.27
CA LEU A 129 -18.21 4.79 -16.00
C LEU A 129 -17.97 3.28 -15.97
N ALA A 130 -16.75 2.90 -16.32
CA ALA A 130 -16.29 1.53 -16.26
C ALA A 130 -16.52 1.02 -14.84
N THR A 131 -17.52 0.18 -14.65
CA THR A 131 -17.71 -0.59 -13.42
C THR A 131 -16.67 -1.71 -13.29
N ASN A 132 -15.60 -1.67 -14.08
CA ASN A 132 -14.81 -2.83 -14.41
C ASN A 132 -13.48 -2.78 -13.65
N PRO A 133 -13.15 -3.77 -12.81
CA PRO A 133 -11.79 -4.30 -12.89
C PRO A 133 -11.66 -4.86 -14.32
N SER A 134 -11.25 -4.05 -15.28
CA SER A 134 -11.11 -4.50 -16.67
C SER A 134 -9.98 -5.52 -16.76
N LYS A 135 -10.34 -6.79 -16.67
CA LYS A 135 -10.09 -7.84 -17.66
C LYS A 135 -11.06 -8.97 -17.30
N LYS A 136 -11.64 -9.59 -18.32
CA LYS A 136 -12.25 -10.92 -18.21
C LYS A 136 -11.42 -11.75 -17.22
N SER A 137 -12.04 -12.20 -16.14
CA SER A 137 -11.57 -13.35 -15.39
C SER A 137 -11.72 -14.60 -16.27
N ASP A 138 -11.01 -14.65 -17.40
CA ASP A 138 -10.77 -15.89 -18.15
C ASP A 138 -9.64 -16.70 -17.48
N LYS A 139 -9.14 -16.24 -16.32
CA LYS A 139 -8.54 -17.10 -15.30
C LYS A 139 -9.17 -16.78 -13.95
N ALA A 140 -10.01 -17.70 -13.49
CA ALA A 140 -10.33 -17.81 -12.08
C ALA A 140 -9.02 -17.81 -11.27
N LYS A 141 -8.97 -17.02 -10.19
CA LYS A 141 -7.97 -17.15 -9.15
C LYS A 141 -7.78 -18.61 -8.83
N SER A 142 -6.61 -19.15 -9.17
CA SER A 142 -6.12 -20.42 -8.65
C SER A 142 -5.63 -20.21 -7.21
N GLY A 143 -6.50 -19.65 -6.37
CA GLY A 143 -6.45 -19.83 -4.92
C GLY A 143 -7.29 -21.05 -4.63
N SER A 144 -6.76 -22.01 -3.87
CA SER A 144 -7.29 -23.35 -3.67
C SER A 144 -8.59 -23.45 -2.86
N GLU A 145 -9.56 -22.54 -3.04
CA GLU A 145 -10.93 -22.74 -2.59
C GLU A 145 -11.68 -23.47 -3.70
N LYS A 146 -11.85 -24.78 -3.50
CA LYS A 146 -12.66 -25.65 -4.35
C LYS A 146 -14.02 -24.98 -4.60
N ILE A 147 -14.31 -24.61 -5.86
CA ILE A 147 -15.63 -24.10 -6.26
C ILE A 147 -16.68 -25.07 -5.68
N PRO A 148 -17.62 -24.60 -4.86
CA PRO A 148 -18.65 -25.45 -4.28
C PRO A 148 -19.41 -26.20 -5.38
N THR A 149 -19.33 -27.53 -5.42
CA THR A 149 -20.02 -28.34 -6.44
C THR A 149 -21.24 -29.08 -5.90
N THR A 150 -21.38 -29.16 -4.58
CA THR A 150 -22.53 -29.78 -3.92
C THR A 150 -23.43 -28.74 -3.25
N ASP A 151 -24.73 -29.04 -3.12
CA ASP A 151 -25.68 -28.15 -2.44
C ASP A 151 -25.30 -27.85 -0.98
N ALA A 152 -24.64 -28.81 -0.31
CA ALA A 152 -24.12 -28.64 1.04
C ALA A 152 -22.95 -27.64 1.08
N GLU A 153 -22.00 -27.74 0.14
CA GLU A 153 -20.89 -26.78 0.01
C GLU A 153 -21.41 -25.39 -0.38
N ILE A 154 -22.38 -25.30 -1.28
CA ILE A 154 -23.01 -24.03 -1.68
C ILE A 154 -23.70 -23.37 -0.48
N THR A 155 -24.48 -24.14 0.30
CA THR A 155 -25.17 -23.63 1.50
C THR A 155 -24.17 -23.12 2.54
N LYS A 156 -23.04 -23.82 2.71
CA LYS A 156 -21.95 -23.38 3.58
C LYS A 156 -21.34 -22.07 3.09
N ALA A 157 -21.01 -21.96 1.81
CA ALA A 157 -20.45 -20.74 1.20
C ALA A 157 -21.40 -19.54 1.35
N VAL A 158 -22.70 -19.72 1.10
CA VAL A 158 -23.73 -18.68 1.30
C VAL A 158 -23.76 -18.22 2.76
N LYS A 159 -23.70 -19.15 3.73
CA LYS A 159 -23.66 -18.82 5.16
C LYS A 159 -22.41 -18.02 5.53
N GLU A 160 -21.24 -18.41 5.03
CA GLU A 160 -19.98 -17.71 5.26
C GLU A 160 -19.98 -16.30 4.67
N GLN A 161 -20.51 -16.12 3.46
CA GLN A 161 -20.68 -14.81 2.83
C GLN A 161 -21.60 -13.90 3.64
N LYS A 162 -22.78 -14.40 4.08
CA LYS A 162 -23.70 -13.64 4.94
C LYS A 162 -23.05 -13.23 6.26
N ASN A 163 -22.32 -14.15 6.91
CA ASN A 163 -21.62 -13.85 8.15
C ASN A 163 -20.53 -12.80 7.96
N GLY A 164 -19.73 -12.91 6.89
CA GLY A 164 -18.70 -11.93 6.55
C GLY A 164 -19.29 -10.54 6.31
N TYR A 165 -20.38 -10.45 5.56
CA TYR A 165 -21.09 -9.20 5.36
C TYR A 165 -21.63 -8.63 6.68
N ASN A 166 -22.29 -9.44 7.51
CA ASN A 166 -22.82 -8.99 8.79
C ASN A 166 -21.73 -8.46 9.74
N GLN A 167 -20.51 -9.04 9.70
CA GLN A 167 -19.36 -8.56 10.45
C GLN A 167 -18.82 -7.23 9.91
N MET A 168 -18.79 -7.05 8.59
CA MET A 168 -18.26 -5.85 7.93
C MET A 168 -19.28 -4.71 7.84
N ARG A 169 -20.58 -5.00 7.88
CA ARG A 169 -21.67 -4.03 7.69
C ARG A 169 -21.61 -2.83 8.65
N PRO A 170 -21.35 -2.97 9.96
CA PRO A 170 -21.19 -1.80 10.85
C PRO A 170 -20.04 -0.88 10.43
N MET A 171 -18.93 -1.47 9.97
CA MET A 171 -17.79 -0.71 9.44
C MET A 171 -18.17 0.01 8.14
N LEU A 172 -18.86 -0.65 7.20
CA LEU A 172 -19.36 0.00 5.98
C LEU A 172 -20.31 1.15 6.29
N LEU A 173 -21.21 0.99 7.27
CA LEU A 173 -22.09 2.06 7.73
C LEU A 173 -21.32 3.24 8.32
N ALA A 174 -20.28 2.98 9.12
CA ALA A 174 -19.46 4.04 9.70
C ALA A 174 -18.65 4.80 8.63
N ILE A 175 -18.17 4.10 7.60
CA ILE A 175 -17.31 4.67 6.55
C ILE A 175 -18.14 5.36 5.46
N MET A 176 -19.17 4.68 4.96
CA MET A 176 -19.91 5.10 3.77
C MET A 176 -21.34 5.57 4.07
N GLY A 177 -21.88 5.37 5.28
CA GLY A 177 -23.30 5.58 5.56
C GLY A 177 -23.82 6.98 5.20
N THR A 178 -22.95 7.99 5.30
CA THR A 178 -23.26 9.38 4.95
C THR A 178 -22.57 9.87 3.69
N MET A 179 -21.95 8.97 2.95
CA MET A 179 -21.31 9.30 1.69
C MET A 179 -22.34 9.83 0.70
N LYS A 180 -21.97 10.87 -0.04
CA LYS A 180 -22.71 11.35 -1.20
C LYS A 180 -21.76 11.52 -2.37
N SER A 181 -22.15 11.01 -3.52
CA SER A 181 -21.42 11.24 -4.77
C SER A 181 -22.37 11.77 -5.84
N GLU A 182 -21.96 12.85 -6.48
CA GLU A 182 -22.64 13.47 -7.61
C GLU A 182 -21.62 13.75 -8.72
N MET A 183 -21.89 13.23 -9.91
CA MET A 183 -21.11 13.49 -11.12
C MET A 183 -22.03 14.03 -12.20
N ASN A 184 -21.77 15.23 -12.71
CA ASN A 184 -22.50 15.84 -13.81
C ASN A 184 -21.60 15.91 -15.03
N PHE A 185 -22.11 15.48 -16.18
CA PHE A 185 -21.36 15.41 -17.43
C PHE A 185 -21.99 16.31 -18.49
N ARG A 186 -21.24 17.33 -18.93
CA ARG A 186 -21.53 18.12 -20.13
C ARG A 186 -20.79 17.48 -21.31
N LEU A 187 -21.56 16.81 -22.15
CA LEU A 187 -21.07 16.01 -23.27
C LEU A 187 -20.84 16.88 -24.51
N PRO A 188 -19.97 16.48 -25.46
CA PRO A 188 -19.62 17.28 -26.65
C PRO A 188 -20.75 17.41 -27.70
N GLY A 189 -21.93 16.84 -27.42
CA GLY A 189 -23.12 16.87 -28.27
C GLY A 189 -24.32 16.27 -27.54
N LYS A 190 -25.47 16.22 -28.21
CA LYS A 190 -26.69 15.63 -27.66
C LYS A 190 -26.55 14.12 -27.57
N ALA A 191 -26.80 13.51 -26.40
CA ALA A 191 -26.79 12.05 -26.31
C ALA A 191 -27.98 11.46 -27.07
N GLN A 192 -27.70 10.45 -27.89
CA GLN A 192 -28.70 9.61 -28.51
C GLN A 192 -29.35 8.68 -27.49
N SER A 193 -28.55 8.16 -26.56
CA SER A 193 -29.00 7.30 -25.48
C SER A 193 -28.15 7.51 -24.22
N SER A 194 -28.77 7.24 -23.08
CA SER A 194 -28.12 7.19 -21.78
C SER A 194 -28.71 6.04 -20.95
N ASN A 195 -27.87 5.32 -20.22
CA ASN A 195 -28.23 4.24 -19.32
C ASN A 195 -27.72 4.56 -17.91
N ASN A 196 -28.57 4.40 -16.90
CA ASN A 196 -28.23 4.71 -15.49
C ASN A 196 -27.71 6.15 -15.26
N MET A 197 -28.14 7.12 -16.09
CA MET A 197 -27.87 8.55 -15.93
C MET A 197 -29.18 9.35 -16.01
N THR A 198 -29.27 10.45 -15.28
CA THR A 198 -30.43 11.36 -15.32
C THR A 198 -30.07 12.63 -16.07
N GLN A 199 -30.78 12.92 -17.16
CA GLN A 199 -30.61 14.19 -17.88
C GLN A 199 -31.17 15.35 -17.04
N GLN A 200 -30.37 16.39 -16.87
CA GLN A 200 -30.71 17.60 -16.13
C GLN A 200 -31.30 18.68 -17.04
N ALA A 201 -31.92 19.70 -16.45
CA ALA A 201 -32.54 20.80 -17.18
C ALA A 201 -31.55 21.63 -18.02
N ASP A 202 -30.28 21.68 -17.61
CA ASP A 202 -29.21 22.35 -18.36
C ASP A 202 -28.63 21.47 -19.50
N GLY A 203 -29.19 20.28 -19.70
CA GLY A 203 -28.76 19.33 -20.73
C GLY A 203 -27.59 18.43 -20.33
N SER A 204 -27.03 18.59 -19.13
CA SER A 204 -26.01 17.70 -18.59
C SER A 204 -26.60 16.35 -18.17
N TYR A 205 -25.74 15.33 -18.04
CA TYR A 205 -26.13 14.00 -17.59
C TYR A 205 -25.54 13.74 -16.20
N GLN A 206 -26.40 13.45 -15.23
CA GLN A 206 -26.02 13.24 -13.85
C GLN A 206 -25.99 11.76 -13.49
N VAL A 207 -25.00 11.39 -12.68
CA VAL A 207 -24.92 10.14 -11.93
C VAL A 207 -24.79 10.51 -10.46
N SER A 208 -25.68 10.00 -9.62
CA SER A 208 -25.59 10.25 -8.19
C SER A 208 -26.04 9.06 -7.37
N PHE A 209 -25.41 8.88 -6.21
CA PHE A 209 -25.84 7.92 -5.22
C PHE A 209 -25.40 8.34 -3.82
N THR A 210 -26.09 7.81 -2.82
CA THR A 210 -25.71 7.95 -1.41
C THR A 210 -25.17 6.61 -0.91
N GLY A 211 -24.24 6.65 0.04
CA GLY A 211 -23.73 5.42 0.62
C GLY A 211 -24.80 4.68 1.44
N GLU A 212 -25.78 5.38 2.02
CA GLU A 212 -26.98 4.73 2.59
C GLU A 212 -27.70 3.87 1.54
N LYS A 213 -28.01 4.44 0.37
CA LYS A 213 -28.67 3.70 -0.71
C LYS A 213 -27.82 2.52 -1.16
N PHE A 214 -26.49 2.71 -1.27
CA PHE A 214 -25.58 1.63 -1.61
C PHE A 214 -25.60 0.48 -0.59
N ILE A 215 -25.57 0.79 0.71
CA ILE A 215 -25.67 -0.22 1.77
C ILE A 215 -27.03 -0.93 1.75
N GLN A 216 -28.13 -0.22 1.46
CA GLN A 216 -29.44 -0.85 1.25
C GLN A 216 -29.46 -1.80 0.05
N VAL A 217 -28.74 -1.47 -1.02
CA VAL A 217 -28.54 -2.39 -2.16
C VAL A 217 -27.81 -3.64 -1.72
N LEU A 218 -26.71 -3.51 -0.95
CA LEU A 218 -26.00 -4.65 -0.41
C LEU A 218 -26.89 -5.49 0.52
N ASP A 219 -27.64 -4.85 1.43
CA ASP A 219 -28.58 -5.54 2.32
C ASP A 219 -29.59 -6.39 1.54
N LYS A 220 -30.12 -5.86 0.42
CA LYS A 220 -31.03 -6.61 -0.45
C LYS A 220 -30.36 -7.79 -1.13
N LEU A 221 -29.17 -7.59 -1.69
CA LEU A 221 -28.42 -8.66 -2.37
C LEU A 221 -28.04 -9.79 -1.39
N PHE A 222 -27.62 -9.44 -0.17
CA PHE A 222 -27.27 -10.42 0.86
C PHE A 222 -28.49 -11.08 1.53
N ALA A 223 -29.69 -10.50 1.39
CA ALA A 223 -30.94 -11.15 1.76
C ALA A 223 -31.40 -12.16 0.69
N ASP A 224 -31.02 -11.96 -0.58
CA ASP A 224 -31.38 -12.84 -1.69
C ASP A 224 -30.54 -14.12 -1.71
N GLU A 225 -31.11 -15.20 -1.21
CA GLU A 225 -30.45 -16.50 -1.15
C GLU A 225 -30.19 -17.10 -2.54
N ASN A 226 -31.03 -16.82 -3.53
CA ASN A 226 -30.84 -17.35 -4.88
C ASN A 226 -29.67 -16.65 -5.55
N TRP A 227 -29.60 -15.32 -5.42
CA TRP A 227 -28.47 -14.55 -5.92
C TRP A 227 -27.14 -15.02 -5.27
N LEU A 228 -27.10 -15.20 -3.96
CA LEU A 228 -25.90 -15.69 -3.28
C LEU A 228 -25.51 -17.12 -3.70
N LYS A 229 -26.48 -18.00 -3.95
CA LYS A 229 -26.22 -19.35 -4.49
C LYS A 229 -25.62 -19.28 -5.90
N GLU A 230 -26.09 -18.36 -6.74
CA GLU A 230 -25.53 -18.13 -8.07
C GLU A 230 -24.09 -17.59 -7.99
N GLN A 231 -23.82 -16.62 -7.11
CA GLN A 231 -22.46 -16.11 -6.88
C GLN A 231 -21.52 -17.20 -6.36
N ALA A 232 -21.96 -18.02 -5.40
CA ALA A 232 -21.17 -19.13 -4.88
C ALA A 232 -20.86 -20.18 -5.96
N ARG A 233 -21.83 -20.52 -6.83
CA ARG A 233 -21.61 -21.43 -7.97
C ARG A 233 -20.65 -20.85 -9.02
N ALA A 234 -20.64 -19.53 -9.17
CA ALA A 234 -19.69 -18.82 -10.03
C ALA A 234 -18.28 -18.72 -9.41
N GLY A 235 -18.07 -19.22 -8.18
CA GLY A 235 -16.79 -19.13 -7.48
C GLY A 235 -16.47 -17.71 -6.97
N ALA A 236 -17.47 -16.82 -6.89
CA ALA A 236 -17.26 -15.47 -6.41
C ALA A 236 -17.06 -15.48 -4.88
N ASN A 237 -15.94 -14.94 -4.41
CA ASN A 237 -15.71 -14.64 -3.00
C ASN A 237 -15.90 -13.14 -2.77
N ILE A 238 -16.92 -12.79 -1.97
CA ILE A 238 -17.29 -11.38 -1.76
C ILE A 238 -16.26 -10.62 -0.90
N LYS A 239 -15.41 -11.33 -0.15
CA LYS A 239 -14.28 -10.70 0.56
C LYS A 239 -13.24 -10.16 -0.43
N ASP A 240 -13.04 -10.87 -1.54
CA ASP A 240 -12.05 -10.52 -2.55
C ASP A 240 -12.64 -9.66 -3.66
N ASN A 241 -13.92 -9.84 -3.96
CA ASN A 241 -14.65 -9.16 -5.03
C ASN A 241 -16.00 -8.66 -4.52
N PRO A 242 -16.11 -7.40 -4.06
CA PRO A 242 -17.39 -6.84 -3.65
C PRO A 242 -18.43 -6.92 -4.78
N PRO A 243 -19.73 -6.99 -4.45
CA PRO A 243 -20.78 -7.09 -5.47
C PRO A 243 -20.66 -5.91 -6.43
N SER A 244 -20.62 -6.21 -7.72
CA SER A 244 -20.54 -5.25 -8.82
C SER A 244 -21.36 -5.74 -10.02
N GLY A 245 -21.55 -4.88 -11.02
CA GLY A 245 -22.25 -5.24 -12.26
C GLY A 245 -23.77 -5.04 -12.22
N ASP A 246 -24.48 -5.76 -13.09
CA ASP A 246 -25.88 -5.48 -13.45
C ASP A 246 -26.84 -5.46 -12.27
N ALA A 247 -26.71 -6.39 -11.32
CA ALA A 247 -27.60 -6.48 -10.17
C ALA A 247 -27.44 -5.26 -9.24
N VAL A 248 -26.21 -4.77 -9.06
CA VAL A 248 -25.95 -3.55 -8.29
C VAL A 248 -26.48 -2.33 -9.03
N ASN A 249 -26.22 -2.23 -10.33
CA ASN A 249 -26.67 -1.10 -11.14
C ASN A 249 -28.20 -1.03 -11.24
N GLU A 250 -28.88 -2.16 -11.40
CA GLU A 250 -30.34 -2.22 -11.42
C GLU A 250 -30.93 -1.72 -10.10
N LEU A 251 -30.38 -2.14 -8.97
CA LEU A 251 -30.87 -1.72 -7.65
C LEU A 251 -30.46 -0.28 -7.30
N LEU A 252 -29.30 0.19 -7.77
CA LEU A 252 -28.76 1.50 -7.43
C LEU A 252 -29.28 2.61 -8.36
N PHE A 253 -29.42 2.33 -9.66
CA PHE A 253 -29.74 3.30 -10.70
C PHE A 253 -31.02 2.97 -11.49
N GLY A 254 -31.58 1.77 -11.34
CA GLY A 254 -32.88 1.38 -11.89
C GLY A 254 -32.83 0.59 -13.20
N GLN A 255 -31.66 0.45 -13.84
CA GLN A 255 -31.51 -0.31 -15.08
C GLN A 255 -30.29 -1.24 -14.99
N LYS A 256 -30.38 -2.40 -15.65
CA LYS A 256 -29.22 -3.28 -15.88
C LYS A 256 -28.23 -2.60 -16.84
N GLY A 257 -26.97 -3.04 -16.82
CA GLY A 257 -25.92 -2.50 -17.69
C GLY A 257 -25.14 -1.34 -17.08
N PRO A 258 -24.07 -0.89 -17.76
CA PRO A 258 -23.15 0.11 -17.24
C PRO A 258 -23.78 1.51 -17.21
N VAL A 259 -23.22 2.39 -16.39
CA VAL A 259 -23.55 3.82 -16.44
C VAL A 259 -22.88 4.40 -17.68
N ARG A 260 -23.68 4.80 -18.67
CA ARG A 260 -23.19 5.07 -20.03
C ARG A 260 -24.01 6.15 -20.74
N ALA A 261 -23.35 6.98 -21.54
CA ALA A 261 -23.98 7.87 -22.51
C ALA A 261 -23.33 7.72 -23.89
N VAL A 262 -24.17 7.74 -24.94
CA VAL A 262 -23.74 7.67 -26.34
C VAL A 262 -24.16 8.94 -27.06
N VAL A 263 -23.20 9.65 -27.63
CA VAL A 263 -23.41 10.84 -28.45
C VAL A 263 -23.21 10.46 -29.91
N SER A 264 -24.24 10.65 -30.72
CA SER A 264 -24.16 10.49 -32.17
C SER A 264 -24.47 11.80 -32.90
N GLY A 265 -23.98 11.91 -34.13
CA GLY A 265 -24.12 13.12 -34.94
C GLY A 265 -23.03 14.17 -34.68
N LYS A 266 -23.37 15.45 -34.88
CA LYS A 266 -22.40 16.54 -34.84
C LYS A 266 -21.96 16.83 -33.40
N THR A 267 -20.68 16.67 -33.13
CA THR A 267 -20.03 17.10 -31.90
C THR A 267 -19.33 18.44 -32.10
N ALA A 268 -19.15 19.19 -31.02
CA ALA A 268 -18.39 20.44 -31.03
C ALA A 268 -17.63 20.61 -29.70
N PRO A 269 -16.44 21.23 -29.72
CA PRO A 269 -15.77 21.65 -28.50
C PRO A 269 -16.72 22.51 -27.65
N GLN A 270 -16.82 22.17 -26.37
CA GLN A 270 -17.62 22.91 -25.39
C GLN A 270 -16.91 24.21 -24.98
N PHE A 271 -15.58 24.24 -25.12
CA PHE A 271 -14.72 25.38 -24.85
C PHE A 271 -13.39 25.25 -25.62
N ASN A 272 -12.59 26.32 -25.66
CA ASN A 272 -11.24 26.28 -26.23
C ASN A 272 -10.26 25.80 -25.16
N TYR A 273 -9.82 24.54 -25.28
CA TYR A 273 -8.94 23.89 -24.31
C TYR A 273 -7.59 24.61 -24.17
N ASP A 274 -6.90 24.84 -25.28
CA ASP A 274 -5.55 25.43 -25.27
C ASP A 274 -5.56 26.85 -24.69
N ALA A 275 -6.59 27.63 -25.00
CA ALA A 275 -6.74 28.98 -24.46
C ALA A 275 -7.00 28.97 -22.94
N GLU A 276 -7.88 28.09 -22.45
CA GLU A 276 -8.16 28.01 -21.01
C GLU A 276 -6.96 27.44 -20.22
N VAL A 277 -6.28 26.42 -20.76
CA VAL A 277 -5.08 25.85 -20.12
C VAL A 277 -3.95 26.87 -20.08
N SER A 278 -3.74 27.63 -21.15
CA SER A 278 -2.70 28.68 -21.18
C SER A 278 -3.00 29.76 -20.15
N ALA A 279 -4.26 30.19 -20.03
CA ALA A 279 -4.68 31.16 -19.02
C ALA A 279 -4.54 30.61 -17.58
N ALA A 280 -4.90 29.35 -17.34
CA ALA A 280 -4.76 28.71 -16.04
C ALA A 280 -3.28 28.55 -15.65
N LYS A 281 -2.42 28.10 -16.57
CA LYS A 281 -0.96 27.98 -16.34
C LYS A 281 -0.32 29.32 -16.00
N ALA A 282 -0.73 30.39 -16.68
CA ALA A 282 -0.21 31.74 -16.40
C ALA A 282 -0.55 32.24 -14.98
N GLY A 283 -1.67 31.77 -14.39
CA GLY A 283 -2.09 32.11 -13.03
C GLY A 283 -1.73 31.07 -11.97
N TYR A 284 -1.11 29.95 -12.34
CA TYR A 284 -0.92 28.80 -11.45
C TYR A 284 0.00 29.13 -10.28
N ASP A 285 1.20 29.66 -10.54
CA ASP A 285 2.18 29.96 -9.49
C ASP A 285 1.65 30.97 -8.47
N ALA A 286 0.97 32.01 -8.95
CA ALA A 286 0.31 33.01 -8.09
C ALA A 286 -0.84 32.40 -7.27
N MET A 287 -1.55 31.41 -7.80
CA MET A 287 -2.58 30.67 -7.06
C MET A 287 -1.97 29.83 -5.96
N ILE A 288 -0.94 29.03 -6.26
CA ILE A 288 -0.27 28.18 -5.26
C ILE A 288 0.39 29.04 -4.17
N GLU A 289 0.95 30.21 -4.53
CA GLU A 289 1.49 31.19 -3.58
C GLU A 289 0.42 31.77 -2.66
N ARG A 290 -0.67 32.29 -3.25
CA ARG A 290 -1.80 32.87 -2.51
C ARG A 290 -2.42 31.89 -1.53
N LEU A 291 -2.45 30.61 -1.89
CA LEU A 291 -3.00 29.53 -1.08
C LEU A 291 -2.01 28.99 -0.03
N GLY A 292 -0.77 29.50 0.01
CA GLY A 292 0.27 28.99 0.91
C GLY A 292 0.73 27.56 0.59
N LEU A 293 0.38 27.04 -0.60
CA LEU A 293 0.72 25.69 -1.03
C LEU A 293 2.14 25.60 -1.61
N ASN A 294 2.79 26.76 -1.85
CA ASN A 294 4.18 26.91 -2.29
C ASN A 294 5.18 26.63 -1.17
N GLN A 295 4.74 26.77 0.08
CA GLN A 295 5.42 26.10 1.15
C GLN A 295 5.19 24.62 0.87
N THR A 296 6.18 23.98 0.23
CA THR A 296 6.71 22.79 0.88
C THR A 296 6.92 23.30 2.29
N GLU A 297 6.01 22.98 3.22
CA GLU A 297 6.46 22.93 4.59
C GLU A 297 7.80 22.22 4.48
N SER A 298 8.87 22.89 4.92
CA SER A 298 10.08 22.19 5.34
C SER A 298 9.57 20.89 5.88
N SER A 299 9.92 19.80 5.20
CA SER A 299 9.37 18.46 5.33
C SER A 299 9.68 17.93 6.72
N THR A 300 9.11 18.58 7.71
CA THR A 300 9.36 18.43 9.12
C THR A 300 8.09 17.91 9.77
N THR A 301 7.03 17.54 9.01
CA THR A 301 5.98 16.76 9.66
C THR A 301 5.14 15.77 8.85
N MET A 302 4.96 15.80 7.52
CA MET A 302 4.01 14.82 6.91
C MET A 302 4.21 14.34 5.45
N GLU A 303 5.43 14.34 4.88
CA GLU A 303 5.72 13.54 3.67
C GLU A 303 7.07 12.81 3.70
N SER A 304 7.43 12.31 4.89
CA SER A 304 8.47 11.29 5.10
C SER A 304 8.05 10.32 6.21
N SER A 305 6.86 9.71 6.12
CA SER A 305 6.67 8.41 6.80
C SER A 305 7.50 7.29 6.14
N LYS A 306 8.14 7.57 4.99
CA LYS A 306 9.42 6.95 4.63
C LYS A 306 10.55 7.67 5.35
N SER A 307 10.76 7.30 6.60
CA SER A 307 12.05 7.20 7.27
C SER A 307 13.24 7.94 6.61
N GLU A 308 13.20 9.28 6.49
CA GLU A 308 14.41 10.07 6.67
C GLU A 308 14.69 9.98 8.18
N ARG A 309 15.27 8.83 8.56
CA ARG A 309 15.53 8.45 9.94
C ARG A 309 16.44 9.50 10.58
N ALA A 310 16.43 9.50 11.90
CA ALA A 310 17.32 10.22 12.81
C ALA A 310 18.84 9.97 12.62
N VAL A 311 19.28 9.59 11.42
CA VAL A 311 20.68 9.58 11.03
C VAL A 311 20.99 10.93 10.38
N GLN A 312 21.74 11.77 11.09
CA GLN A 312 22.15 13.10 10.61
C GLN A 312 23.09 13.07 9.39
N SER A 313 23.62 11.91 9.01
CA SER A 313 24.49 11.71 7.84
C SER A 313 24.70 10.22 7.55
N TYR A 314 24.66 9.80 6.29
CA TYR A 314 25.11 8.48 5.89
C TYR A 314 26.62 8.49 5.66
N GLN A 315 27.30 7.46 6.16
CA GLN A 315 28.71 7.22 5.85
C GLN A 315 28.84 6.35 4.60
N GLY A 316 29.90 6.54 3.82
CA GLY A 316 30.19 5.69 2.67
C GLY A 316 30.58 4.27 3.10
N GLY A 317 29.93 3.27 2.52
CA GLY A 317 30.30 1.86 2.64
C GLY A 317 30.49 1.19 1.27
N THR A 318 30.80 -0.10 1.27
CA THR A 318 30.96 -0.89 0.04
C THR A 318 30.46 -2.31 0.28
N PHE A 319 29.72 -2.89 -0.67
CA PHE A 319 29.48 -4.33 -0.66
C PHE A 319 30.78 -5.10 -0.95
N ASP A 320 30.94 -6.28 -0.35
CA ASP A 320 32.03 -7.20 -0.71
C ASP A 320 31.84 -7.75 -2.14
N TRP A 321 30.60 -8.02 -2.49
CA TRP A 321 30.17 -8.33 -3.86
C TRP A 321 28.68 -8.03 -4.01
N VAL A 322 28.25 -7.75 -5.24
CA VAL A 322 26.83 -7.66 -5.63
C VAL A 322 26.61 -8.43 -6.91
N LYS A 323 25.51 -9.18 -6.99
CA LYS A 323 25.10 -9.88 -8.21
C LYS A 323 23.59 -9.86 -8.36
N ILE A 324 23.13 -9.99 -9.60
CA ILE A 324 21.72 -10.27 -9.91
C ILE A 324 21.49 -11.76 -9.69
N THR A 325 20.49 -12.11 -8.87
CA THR A 325 20.15 -13.52 -8.55
C THR A 325 18.85 -13.96 -9.19
N ARG A 326 17.98 -13.02 -9.56
CA ARG A 326 16.72 -13.32 -10.26
C ARG A 326 16.33 -12.13 -11.13
N ILE A 327 15.85 -12.45 -12.32
CA ILE A 327 15.17 -11.50 -13.20
C ILE A 327 13.80 -12.12 -13.49
N THR A 328 12.74 -11.36 -13.27
CA THR A 328 11.37 -11.81 -13.54
C THR A 328 10.68 -10.76 -14.39
N TYR A 329 10.14 -11.21 -15.53
CA TYR A 329 9.27 -10.38 -16.34
C TYR A 329 7.87 -10.40 -15.73
N SER A 330 7.39 -9.23 -15.35
CA SER A 330 6.01 -9.03 -14.93
C SER A 330 5.24 -8.48 -16.11
N ASN A 331 4.44 -9.35 -16.74
CA ASN A 331 3.39 -8.91 -17.63
C ASN A 331 2.11 -8.83 -16.80
N VAL A 332 1.64 -7.63 -16.48
CA VAL A 332 0.37 -7.45 -15.76
C VAL A 332 -0.79 -7.71 -16.73
N GLU A 333 -0.90 -8.97 -17.15
CA GLU A 333 -2.17 -9.59 -17.52
C GLU A 333 -2.66 -10.54 -16.43
N ASP A 334 -1.95 -10.64 -15.30
CA ASP A 334 -2.34 -11.47 -14.17
C ASP A 334 -3.19 -10.65 -13.18
N PRO A 335 -4.53 -10.80 -13.17
CA PRO A 335 -5.44 -10.04 -12.33
C PRO A 335 -5.34 -10.38 -10.84
N ASP A 336 -4.50 -11.35 -10.46
CA ASP A 336 -4.47 -11.90 -9.11
C ASP A 336 -3.48 -11.22 -8.18
N TYR A 337 -2.53 -10.46 -8.73
CA TYR A 337 -1.57 -9.68 -7.96
C TYR A 337 -2.01 -8.21 -7.88
N PHE A 338 -2.38 -7.80 -6.67
CA PHE A 338 -2.59 -6.41 -6.27
C PHE A 338 -1.25 -5.65 -6.36
N GLN A 339 -0.82 -5.26 -7.56
CA GLN A 339 0.29 -4.34 -7.76
C GLN A 339 -0.28 -3.07 -8.41
N PHE A 340 0.00 -1.92 -7.79
CA PHE A 340 -0.50 -0.59 -8.17
C PHE A 340 0.13 -0.04 -9.47
N GLY A 341 0.36 -0.89 -10.47
CA GLY A 341 0.98 -0.53 -11.76
C GLY A 341 0.40 -1.31 -12.93
N THR A 342 0.04 -0.61 -14.00
CA THR A 342 -0.51 -1.19 -15.24
C THR A 342 0.55 -1.54 -16.28
N ASP A 343 1.81 -1.28 -15.99
CA ASP A 343 2.87 -1.27 -16.99
C ASP A 343 3.68 -2.57 -16.92
N GLN A 344 3.96 -3.14 -18.11
CA GLN A 344 4.90 -4.26 -18.21
C GLN A 344 6.24 -3.84 -17.62
N SER A 345 6.88 -4.71 -16.85
CA SER A 345 8.14 -4.38 -16.18
C SER A 345 9.01 -5.60 -15.91
N TYR A 346 10.30 -5.35 -15.70
CA TYR A 346 11.24 -6.36 -15.21
C TYR A 346 11.53 -6.12 -13.73
N GLN A 347 11.28 -7.12 -12.91
CA GLN A 347 11.75 -7.16 -11.53
C GLN A 347 13.14 -7.80 -11.48
N VAL A 348 14.13 -7.03 -11.05
CA VAL A 348 15.52 -7.47 -10.92
C VAL A 348 15.86 -7.58 -9.44
N THR A 349 16.09 -8.81 -8.99
CA THR A 349 16.53 -9.10 -7.63
C THR A 349 18.04 -9.16 -7.56
N PHE A 350 18.59 -8.37 -6.66
CA PHE A 350 20.00 -8.30 -6.33
C PHE A 350 20.27 -9.08 -5.05
N THR A 351 21.49 -9.55 -4.91
CA THR A 351 22.03 -10.02 -3.64
C THR A 351 23.42 -9.45 -3.49
N GLY A 352 23.72 -8.91 -2.32
CA GLY A 352 25.03 -8.33 -2.03
C GLY A 352 25.54 -8.73 -0.65
N ALA A 353 26.79 -9.14 -0.55
CA ALA A 353 27.42 -9.46 0.73
C ALA A 353 27.88 -8.19 1.44
N LEU A 354 27.61 -8.15 2.73
CA LEU A 354 27.85 -6.99 3.58
C LEU A 354 29.27 -7.00 4.15
N PRO A 355 29.96 -5.84 4.19
CA PRO A 355 31.31 -5.73 4.75
C PRO A 355 31.32 -5.73 6.30
N GLY A 356 30.14 -5.74 6.94
CA GLY A 356 30.01 -5.58 8.39
C GLY A 356 28.56 -5.66 8.88
N ALA A 357 28.38 -5.41 10.18
CA ALA A 357 27.11 -5.62 10.88
C ALA A 357 26.08 -4.52 10.57
N ILE A 358 25.29 -4.73 9.52
CA ILE A 358 24.06 -3.98 9.30
C ILE A 358 23.01 -4.42 10.31
N VAL A 359 22.35 -3.46 10.96
CA VAL A 359 21.30 -3.71 11.95
C VAL A 359 19.91 -3.58 11.35
N LYS A 360 19.74 -2.68 10.37
CA LYS A 360 18.48 -2.45 9.67
C LYS A 360 18.73 -1.93 8.26
N THR A 361 17.83 -2.25 7.35
CA THR A 361 17.81 -1.70 5.99
C THR A 361 16.69 -0.67 5.86
N GLU A 362 16.84 0.27 4.93
CA GLU A 362 15.86 1.34 4.68
C GLU A 362 15.18 1.17 3.36
N ARG A 363 15.99 1.33 2.32
CA ARG A 363 15.57 1.32 0.94
C ARG A 363 16.74 1.02 0.03
N ALA A 364 16.43 0.60 -1.17
CA ALA A 364 17.37 0.59 -2.28
C ALA A 364 16.83 1.50 -3.38
N VAL A 365 17.71 2.30 -3.99
CA VAL A 365 17.39 3.22 -5.07
C VAL A 365 18.23 2.84 -6.29
N VAL A 366 17.63 2.78 -7.47
CA VAL A 366 18.33 2.65 -8.76
C VAL A 366 18.50 4.02 -9.39
N THR A 367 19.73 4.35 -9.74
CA THR A 367 20.09 5.65 -10.33
C THR A 367 20.50 5.53 -11.80
N GLY A 368 20.83 4.31 -12.25
CA GLY A 368 21.16 4.03 -13.65
C GLY A 368 20.83 2.59 -14.03
N ALA A 369 20.24 2.39 -15.21
CA ALA A 369 20.02 1.07 -15.78
C ALA A 369 20.07 1.15 -17.31
N ILE A 370 20.95 0.39 -17.95
CA ILE A 370 21.21 0.44 -19.39
C ILE A 370 21.28 -0.98 -19.95
N ALA A 371 20.54 -1.25 -21.03
CA ALA A 371 20.60 -2.50 -21.79
C ALA A 371 21.89 -2.63 -22.61
N ASP A 372 22.22 -3.83 -23.07
CA ASP A 372 23.39 -4.10 -23.94
C ASP A 372 23.35 -3.34 -25.27
N ASN A 373 22.17 -3.06 -25.79
CA ASN A 373 21.95 -2.24 -26.99
C ASN A 373 22.01 -0.71 -26.72
N GLY A 374 22.21 -0.27 -25.47
CA GLY A 374 22.28 1.13 -25.08
C GLY A 374 20.94 1.77 -24.66
N GLN A 375 19.83 1.04 -24.69
CA GLN A 375 18.53 1.52 -24.22
C GLN A 375 18.55 1.82 -22.72
N ASN A 376 17.92 2.92 -22.30
CA ASN A 376 17.68 3.23 -20.90
C ASN A 376 16.56 2.34 -20.33
N LEU A 377 16.85 1.63 -19.24
CA LEU A 377 15.92 0.74 -18.55
C LEU A 377 15.39 1.32 -17.23
N LEU A 378 15.73 2.56 -16.89
CA LEU A 378 15.11 3.23 -15.75
C LEU A 378 13.62 3.46 -16.04
N HIS A 379 12.79 3.13 -15.07
CA HIS A 379 11.37 3.42 -15.14
C HIS A 379 11.14 4.94 -15.18
N GLU A 380 10.14 5.45 -15.91
CA GLU A 380 9.90 6.90 -15.99
C GLU A 380 9.50 7.49 -14.63
N SER A 381 8.58 6.83 -13.92
CA SER A 381 8.18 7.19 -12.56
C SER A 381 9.24 6.83 -11.51
N GLU A 382 9.60 7.80 -10.67
CA GLU A 382 10.55 7.67 -9.57
C GLU A 382 10.10 6.66 -8.51
N TRP A 383 8.79 6.47 -8.35
CA TRP A 383 8.22 5.48 -7.43
C TRP A 383 8.78 4.06 -7.66
N TYR A 384 8.99 3.69 -8.93
CA TYR A 384 9.53 2.38 -9.30
C TYR A 384 11.05 2.32 -9.27
N ARG A 385 11.73 3.45 -9.09
CA ARG A 385 13.18 3.54 -8.96
C ARG A 385 13.67 3.30 -7.54
N GLU A 386 12.78 3.05 -6.58
CA GLU A 386 13.14 2.69 -5.23
C GLU A 386 12.31 1.52 -4.68
N THR A 387 12.86 0.82 -3.69
CA THR A 387 12.16 -0.23 -2.94
C THR A 387 12.48 -0.12 -1.47
N ASN A 388 11.48 -0.27 -0.61
CA ASN A 388 11.67 -0.41 0.84
C ASN A 388 11.84 -1.89 1.25
N TYR A 389 11.71 -2.82 0.30
CA TYR A 389 11.80 -4.25 0.54
C TYR A 389 13.24 -4.74 0.32
N VAL A 390 14.11 -4.35 1.25
CA VAL A 390 15.49 -4.84 1.33
C VAL A 390 15.57 -5.86 2.45
N GLU A 391 15.57 -7.13 2.07
CA GLU A 391 15.67 -8.26 3.00
C GLU A 391 17.12 -8.45 3.47
N MET A 392 17.30 -8.66 4.76
CA MET A 392 18.58 -9.05 5.34
C MET A 392 18.57 -10.55 5.64
N SER A 393 19.67 -11.25 5.39
CA SER A 393 19.80 -12.66 5.74
C SER A 393 19.70 -12.88 7.26
N LYS A 394 19.34 -14.10 7.68
CA LYS A 394 19.28 -14.45 9.11
C LYS A 394 20.65 -14.29 9.80
N GLN A 395 21.73 -14.57 9.07
CA GLN A 395 23.11 -14.42 9.52
C GLN A 395 23.62 -12.98 9.43
N LYS A 396 22.84 -12.06 8.83
CA LYS A 396 23.19 -10.66 8.59
C LYS A 396 24.46 -10.47 7.75
N ASP A 397 24.77 -11.44 6.90
CA ASP A 397 25.95 -11.47 6.03
C ASP A 397 25.66 -11.03 4.57
N PHE A 398 24.40 -11.00 4.16
CA PHE A 398 24.01 -10.45 2.86
C PHE A 398 22.64 -9.76 2.89
N LEU A 399 22.44 -8.86 1.93
CA LEU A 399 21.17 -8.24 1.62
C LEU A 399 20.60 -8.78 0.30
N ARG A 400 19.28 -8.76 0.18
CA ARG A 400 18.54 -9.03 -1.04
C ARG A 400 17.51 -7.94 -1.25
N TRP A 401 17.44 -7.38 -2.45
CA TRP A 401 16.48 -6.34 -2.78
C TRP A 401 16.03 -6.49 -4.22
N THR A 402 14.80 -6.05 -4.52
CA THR A 402 14.23 -6.14 -5.86
C THR A 402 13.84 -4.76 -6.35
N LEU A 403 14.33 -4.39 -7.52
CA LEU A 403 14.03 -3.13 -8.19
C LEU A 403 13.25 -3.38 -9.47
N THR A 404 12.46 -2.39 -9.88
CA THR A 404 11.65 -2.45 -11.10
C THR A 404 12.33 -1.66 -12.21
N LEU A 405 12.55 -2.30 -13.35
CA LEU A 405 13.11 -1.71 -14.56
C LEU A 405 12.06 -1.71 -15.68
N ALA A 406 12.22 -0.78 -16.62
CA ALA A 406 11.42 -0.73 -17.83
C ALA A 406 11.67 -1.96 -18.72
N VAL A 407 10.71 -2.29 -19.58
CA VAL A 407 10.85 -3.39 -20.54
C VAL A 407 11.82 -3.00 -21.65
N PRO A 408 12.93 -3.76 -21.81
CA PRO A 408 13.82 -3.56 -22.93
C PRO A 408 13.12 -3.91 -24.24
N ASP A 409 13.53 -3.28 -25.33
CA ASP A 409 13.07 -3.63 -26.67
C ASP A 409 13.54 -5.04 -27.07
N ALA A 410 12.95 -5.59 -28.13
CA ALA A 410 13.21 -6.95 -28.59
C ALA A 410 14.66 -7.20 -29.06
N THR A 411 15.48 -6.17 -29.24
CA THR A 411 16.88 -6.28 -29.68
C THR A 411 17.87 -6.43 -28.52
N ALA A 412 17.46 -6.06 -27.30
CA ALA A 412 18.28 -6.24 -26.11
C ALA A 412 18.43 -7.73 -25.77
N LYS A 413 19.65 -8.15 -25.44
CA LYS A 413 19.98 -9.51 -25.00
C LYS A 413 20.30 -9.57 -23.50
N GLY A 414 20.52 -8.42 -22.89
CA GLY A 414 20.79 -8.33 -21.47
C GLY A 414 20.90 -6.90 -20.97
N ILE A 415 21.40 -6.81 -19.75
CA ILE A 415 21.67 -5.58 -19.04
C ILE A 415 23.17 -5.31 -19.13
N LYS A 416 23.52 -4.16 -19.71
CA LYS A 416 24.90 -3.67 -19.76
C LYS A 416 25.36 -3.20 -18.38
N ARG A 417 24.51 -2.45 -17.69
CA ARG A 417 24.83 -1.85 -16.39
C ARG A 417 23.57 -1.55 -15.60
N VAL A 418 23.54 -1.88 -14.31
CA VAL A 418 22.61 -1.33 -13.33
C VAL A 418 23.40 -0.81 -12.15
N GLU A 419 23.06 0.38 -11.68
CA GLU A 419 23.71 1.01 -10.55
C GLU A 419 22.70 1.73 -9.65
N GLY A 420 23.05 1.82 -8.38
CA GLY A 420 22.19 2.39 -7.36
C GLY A 420 22.84 2.38 -5.99
N THR A 421 22.05 2.66 -4.97
CA THR A 421 22.50 2.71 -3.57
C THR A 421 21.51 2.02 -2.67
N VAL A 422 21.99 1.18 -1.75
CA VAL A 422 21.21 0.66 -0.64
C VAL A 422 21.51 1.50 0.60
N TYR A 423 20.47 2.03 1.22
CA TYR A 423 20.53 2.77 2.47
C TYR A 423 20.26 1.82 3.62
N ALA A 424 21.14 1.82 4.61
CA ALA A 424 21.07 0.93 5.74
C ALA A 424 21.58 1.61 7.01
N MET A 425 21.42 0.95 8.14
CA MET A 425 21.94 1.35 9.44
C MET A 425 22.96 0.31 9.91
N ARG A 426 24.10 0.81 10.39
CA ARG A 426 25.16 0.02 11.00
C ARG A 426 25.25 0.37 12.49
N SER A 427 25.65 -0.62 13.28
CA SER A 427 26.01 -0.42 14.69
C SER A 427 27.33 -1.14 14.95
N THR A 428 28.20 -0.52 15.74
CA THR A 428 29.51 -1.09 16.11
C THR A 428 29.51 -1.78 17.46
N SER A 429 28.44 -1.64 18.23
CA SER A 429 28.40 -1.94 19.66
C SER A 429 26.99 -2.37 20.08
N THR A 430 26.89 -3.13 21.16
CA THR A 430 25.60 -3.50 21.75
C THR A 430 25.74 -3.47 23.26
N SER A 431 24.81 -2.79 23.92
CA SER A 431 24.69 -2.77 25.38
C SER A 431 23.51 -3.62 25.82
N VAL A 432 23.56 -4.06 27.09
CA VAL A 432 22.46 -4.76 27.74
C VAL A 432 21.96 -3.89 28.87
N VAL A 433 20.66 -3.62 28.85
CA VAL A 433 19.99 -2.77 29.83
C VAL A 433 18.87 -3.52 30.53
N ASP A 434 18.85 -3.40 31.85
CA ASP A 434 17.73 -3.82 32.70
C ASP A 434 16.85 -2.60 33.01
N PRO A 435 15.59 -2.55 32.55
CA PRO A 435 14.69 -1.43 32.79
C PRO A 435 14.14 -1.43 34.23
N GLY A 436 14.58 -2.31 35.12
CA GLY A 436 14.21 -2.30 36.53
C GLY A 436 12.84 -2.91 36.85
N ILE A 437 12.17 -3.52 35.86
CA ILE A 437 10.89 -4.21 36.07
C ILE A 437 11.16 -5.54 36.80
N ARG A 438 10.57 -5.71 37.99
CA ARG A 438 10.74 -6.91 38.83
C ARG A 438 9.50 -7.76 38.99
N LYS A 439 8.33 -7.15 38.84
CA LYS A 439 7.03 -7.82 38.90
C LYS A 439 6.40 -7.72 37.51
N PHE A 440 6.07 -8.87 36.92
CA PHE A 440 5.48 -8.90 35.58
C PHE A 440 3.97 -8.86 35.73
N GLU A 441 3.42 -7.66 35.59
CA GLU A 441 1.99 -7.40 35.56
C GLU A 441 1.68 -6.29 34.57
N LYS A 442 0.43 -6.27 34.08
CA LYS A 442 -0.05 -5.21 33.18
C LYS A 442 0.12 -3.84 33.82
N GLY A 443 0.71 -2.92 33.08
CA GLY A 443 1.03 -1.56 33.52
C GLY A 443 2.32 -1.44 34.33
N ALA A 444 3.11 -2.51 34.49
CA ALA A 444 4.41 -2.41 35.14
C ALA A 444 5.36 -1.54 34.30
N GLU A 445 5.89 -0.49 34.92
CA GLU A 445 6.78 0.48 34.28
C GLU A 445 8.23 0.27 34.72
N GLY A 446 9.15 0.40 33.76
CA GLY A 446 10.58 0.41 33.98
C GLY A 446 11.11 1.83 34.17
N ASN A 447 12.29 1.94 34.78
CA ASN A 447 12.99 3.20 35.03
C ASN A 447 13.89 3.64 33.86
N GLN A 448 13.98 2.86 32.78
CA GLN A 448 14.77 3.18 31.59
C GLN A 448 13.96 3.01 30.31
N TYR A 449 14.22 3.92 29.36
CA TYR A 449 13.65 3.93 28.02
C TYR A 449 12.13 3.82 27.99
N GLY A 450 11.41 4.40 28.95
CA GLY A 450 9.94 4.36 28.99
C GLY A 450 9.36 2.94 28.82
N THR A 451 10.05 1.93 29.34
CA THR A 451 9.65 0.51 29.15
C THR A 451 8.38 0.24 29.95
N VAL A 452 7.36 -0.36 29.32
CA VAL A 452 6.08 -0.69 29.98
C VAL A 452 5.61 -2.08 29.52
N ILE A 453 5.16 -2.91 30.46
CA ILE A 453 4.39 -4.12 30.13
C ILE A 453 2.94 -3.70 29.87
N GLU A 454 2.53 -3.64 28.61
CA GLU A 454 1.19 -3.17 28.22
C GLU A 454 0.11 -4.23 28.42
N ASP A 455 0.47 -5.51 28.28
CA ASP A 455 -0.46 -6.62 28.45
C ASP A 455 0.27 -7.92 28.78
N ILE A 456 -0.43 -8.82 29.48
CA ILE A 456 0.01 -10.19 29.72
C ILE A 456 -1.18 -11.10 29.48
N GLN A 457 -0.99 -12.10 28.62
CA GLN A 457 -1.95 -13.18 28.39
C GLN A 457 -1.25 -14.48 28.76
N ASP A 458 -1.68 -15.08 29.86
CA ASP A 458 -1.08 -16.29 30.40
C ASP A 458 -2.18 -17.29 30.76
N ASP A 459 -2.51 -18.16 29.81
CA ASP A 459 -3.52 -19.21 29.92
C ASP A 459 -2.96 -20.57 29.46
N GLU A 460 -3.81 -21.60 29.37
CA GLU A 460 -3.38 -22.96 28.98
C GLU A 460 -2.80 -23.05 27.56
N TYR A 461 -3.15 -22.10 26.69
CA TYR A 461 -2.80 -22.11 25.27
C TYR A 461 -1.81 -20.99 24.89
N THR A 462 -1.76 -19.92 25.67
CA THR A 462 -1.05 -18.69 25.32
C THR A 462 -0.22 -18.21 26.50
N HIS A 463 1.08 -18.04 26.27
CA HIS A 463 2.01 -17.38 27.20
C HIS A 463 2.63 -16.18 26.48
N GLN A 464 2.01 -15.02 26.62
CA GLN A 464 2.35 -13.84 25.85
C GLN A 464 2.52 -12.61 26.75
N MET A 465 3.53 -11.80 26.42
CA MET A 465 3.78 -10.51 27.05
C MET A 465 3.90 -9.43 25.98
N VAL A 466 3.16 -8.34 26.12
CA VAL A 466 3.24 -7.16 25.26
C VAL A 466 4.06 -6.09 25.97
N ILE A 467 5.17 -5.68 25.38
CA ILE A 467 6.11 -4.73 25.98
C ILE A 467 6.32 -3.56 25.02
N ARG A 468 6.07 -2.35 25.50
CA ARG A 468 6.50 -1.12 24.83
C ARG A 468 7.83 -0.66 25.39
N VAL A 469 8.74 -0.28 24.51
CA VAL A 469 10.02 0.35 24.84
C VAL A 469 10.07 1.68 24.10
N GLY A 470 10.38 2.76 24.79
CA GLY A 470 10.68 4.09 24.26
C GLY A 470 12.02 4.15 23.53
N LEU A 471 12.20 3.24 22.57
CA LEU A 471 13.28 3.21 21.60
C LEU A 471 12.70 2.83 20.23
N PRO A 472 13.24 3.38 19.13
CA PRO A 472 12.89 2.91 17.79
C PRO A 472 13.36 1.48 17.57
N ASP A 473 12.69 0.78 16.65
CA ASP A 473 12.88 -0.65 16.40
C ASP A 473 14.33 -1.02 16.04
N PHE A 474 15.01 -0.16 15.27
CA PHE A 474 16.38 -0.37 14.82
C PHE A 474 17.41 -0.31 15.94
N LYS A 475 17.05 0.28 17.09
CA LYS A 475 17.87 0.27 18.30
C LYS A 475 17.70 -1.04 19.08
N LEU A 476 16.65 -1.82 18.83
CA LEU A 476 16.36 -3.03 19.60
C LEU A 476 16.93 -4.27 18.89
N ASN A 477 18.00 -4.84 19.44
CA ASN A 477 18.60 -6.07 18.92
C ASN A 477 17.74 -7.28 19.34
N LYS A 478 17.59 -7.45 20.66
CA LYS A 478 17.11 -8.67 21.30
C LYS A 478 16.53 -8.34 22.68
N MET A 479 15.68 -9.20 23.21
CA MET A 479 15.23 -9.13 24.60
C MET A 479 15.35 -10.50 25.26
N ASP A 480 15.83 -10.56 26.50
CA ASP A 480 15.79 -11.76 27.33
C ASP A 480 14.83 -11.52 28.50
N ILE A 481 14.05 -12.54 28.84
CA ILE A 481 13.25 -12.57 30.08
C ILE A 481 13.86 -13.65 30.99
N LEU A 482 14.21 -13.23 32.20
CA LEU A 482 14.72 -14.10 33.26
C LEU A 482 13.68 -14.23 34.37
N ASP A 483 13.52 -15.44 34.92
CA ASP A 483 12.70 -15.68 36.11
C ASP A 483 13.35 -15.10 37.38
N GLU A 484 12.68 -15.21 38.53
CA GLU A 484 13.20 -14.73 39.83
C GLU A 484 14.52 -15.42 40.26
N LYS A 485 14.83 -16.59 39.72
CA LYS A 485 16.08 -17.32 39.97
C LYS A 485 17.18 -16.98 38.95
N GLY A 486 16.89 -16.11 37.98
CA GLY A 486 17.80 -15.73 36.90
C GLY A 486 17.86 -16.72 35.73
N ASN A 487 16.95 -17.69 35.65
CA ASN A 487 16.89 -18.63 34.52
C ASN A 487 16.16 -17.99 33.33
N PRO A 488 16.61 -18.23 32.08
CA PRO A 488 15.90 -17.75 30.90
C PRO A 488 14.56 -18.47 30.73
N VAL A 489 13.49 -17.70 30.53
CA VAL A 489 12.13 -18.24 30.28
C VAL A 489 12.00 -18.79 28.86
N GLY A 490 12.82 -18.28 27.94
CA GLY A 490 12.80 -18.63 26.52
C GLY A 490 11.64 -17.96 25.77
N ILE A 491 11.97 -17.33 24.65
CA ILE A 491 11.01 -16.66 23.76
C ILE A 491 10.89 -17.54 22.51
N SER A 492 9.70 -18.08 22.25
CA SER A 492 9.41 -18.91 21.08
C SER A 492 9.33 -18.08 19.80
N ASP A 493 8.72 -16.91 19.92
CA ASP A 493 8.52 -15.98 18.81
C ASP A 493 8.45 -14.53 19.31
N ARG A 494 8.89 -13.61 18.46
CA ARG A 494 8.86 -12.17 18.70
C ARG A 494 8.47 -11.46 17.42
N TYR A 495 7.41 -10.66 17.49
CA TYR A 495 7.06 -9.74 16.41
C TYR A 495 6.76 -8.34 16.95
N ILE A 496 6.89 -7.34 16.08
CA ILE A 496 6.59 -5.94 16.36
C ILE A 496 5.13 -5.69 16.03
N SER A 497 4.33 -5.21 16.99
CA SER A 497 2.92 -4.88 16.77
C SER A 497 2.74 -3.45 16.28
N THR A 498 3.50 -2.51 16.85
CA THR A 498 3.51 -1.10 16.46
C THR A 498 4.91 -0.52 16.67
N TYR A 499 5.28 0.47 15.87
CA TYR A 499 6.51 1.22 16.05
C TYR A 499 6.30 2.67 15.62
N THR A 500 7.00 3.56 16.31
CA THR A 500 7.14 4.99 16.01
C THR A 500 8.62 5.34 15.96
N GLU A 501 8.95 6.61 15.70
CA GLU A 501 10.34 7.08 15.76
C GLU A 501 10.91 7.05 17.19
N GLU A 502 10.04 7.07 18.20
CA GLU A 502 10.42 7.18 19.60
C GLU A 502 10.16 5.90 20.40
N SER A 503 9.38 4.95 19.87
CA SER A 503 8.99 3.76 20.63
C SER A 503 8.67 2.55 19.76
N THR A 504 8.78 1.37 20.34
CA THR A 504 8.46 0.09 19.71
C THR A 504 7.66 -0.75 20.70
N THR A 505 6.50 -1.26 20.27
CA THR A 505 5.75 -2.27 21.00
C THR A 505 5.99 -3.64 20.38
N MET A 506 6.44 -4.57 21.21
CA MET A 506 6.75 -5.94 20.84
C MET A 506 5.79 -6.89 21.53
N VAL A 507 5.42 -7.95 20.83
CA VAL A 507 4.71 -9.08 21.38
C VAL A 507 5.70 -10.24 21.50
N LEU A 508 5.84 -10.76 22.72
CA LEU A 508 6.75 -11.84 23.06
C LEU A 508 5.93 -13.08 23.39
N ASN A 509 6.05 -14.13 22.58
CA ASN A 509 5.49 -15.44 22.90
C ASN A 509 6.55 -16.24 23.65
N LEU A 510 6.20 -16.75 24.83
CA LEU A 510 7.12 -17.45 25.72
C LEU A 510 6.96 -18.97 25.60
N ASN A 511 8.04 -19.71 25.85
CA ASN A 511 8.01 -21.19 25.83
C ASN A 511 7.32 -21.80 27.06
N ALA A 512 7.04 -20.99 28.08
CA ALA A 512 6.45 -21.40 29.34
C ALA A 512 5.61 -20.25 29.92
N ALA A 513 4.81 -20.56 30.95
CA ALA A 513 4.00 -19.59 31.66
C ALA A 513 4.80 -18.34 32.07
N VAL A 514 4.15 -17.19 31.97
CA VAL A 514 4.77 -15.90 32.27
C VAL A 514 5.11 -15.85 33.76
N PRO A 515 6.39 -15.74 34.16
CA PRO A 515 6.73 -15.73 35.58
C PRO A 515 6.18 -14.46 36.23
N LYS A 516 5.67 -14.56 37.46
CA LYS A 516 5.12 -13.39 38.18
C LYS A 516 6.18 -12.34 38.53
N ARG A 517 7.44 -12.77 38.62
CA ARG A 517 8.60 -11.96 39.02
C ARG A 517 9.82 -12.38 38.21
N GLY A 518 10.71 -11.43 37.94
CA GLY A 518 11.87 -11.69 37.09
C GLY A 518 12.64 -10.44 36.74
N THR A 519 13.44 -10.54 35.68
CA THR A 519 14.18 -9.41 35.09
C THR A 519 14.01 -9.43 33.58
N ILE A 520 13.95 -8.24 32.97
CA ILE A 520 13.93 -8.07 31.51
C ILE A 520 15.28 -7.47 31.12
N ASN A 521 16.00 -8.10 30.18
CA ASN A 521 17.23 -7.53 29.63
C ASN A 521 17.00 -7.14 28.19
N ILE A 522 17.15 -5.85 27.88
CA ILE A 522 17.00 -5.27 26.55
C ILE A 522 18.40 -5.12 25.95
N HIS A 523 18.65 -5.77 24.81
CA HIS A 523 19.90 -5.64 24.06
C HIS A 523 19.73 -4.52 23.05
N ILE A 524 20.51 -3.46 23.18
CA ILE A 524 20.37 -2.21 22.43
C ILE A 524 21.56 -2.04 21.49
N HIS A 525 21.31 -1.70 20.23
CA HIS A 525 22.32 -1.26 19.29
C HIS A 525 22.78 0.15 19.64
N ASP A 526 24.01 0.28 20.10
CA ASP A 526 24.63 1.58 20.38
C ASP A 526 25.27 2.13 19.10
N ASP A 527 25.61 3.43 19.11
CA ASP A 527 26.37 4.07 18.03
C ASP A 527 25.82 3.79 16.63
N VAL A 528 24.49 3.83 16.50
CA VAL A 528 23.82 3.55 15.22
C VAL A 528 24.03 4.72 14.27
N GLU A 529 24.59 4.41 13.11
CA GLU A 529 24.81 5.35 12.02
C GLU A 529 24.20 4.81 10.73
N GLY A 530 23.87 5.72 9.81
CA GLY A 530 23.44 5.34 8.47
C GLY A 530 24.65 5.07 7.60
N VAL A 531 24.49 4.13 6.68
CA VAL A 531 25.50 3.79 5.68
C VAL A 531 24.85 3.73 4.30
N GLU A 532 25.51 4.34 3.34
CA GLU A 532 25.21 4.24 1.91
C GLU A 532 26.08 3.13 1.30
N LEU A 533 25.43 2.13 0.73
CA LEU A 533 26.07 1.00 0.07
C LEU A 533 25.82 1.11 -1.44
N PRO A 534 26.67 1.82 -2.20
CA PRO A 534 26.57 1.88 -3.64
C PRO A 534 26.79 0.49 -4.24
N PHE A 535 26.06 0.18 -5.30
CA PHE A 535 26.23 -1.04 -6.07
C PHE A 535 26.26 -0.76 -7.57
N VAL A 536 27.04 -1.57 -8.28
CA VAL A 536 27.07 -1.61 -9.74
C VAL A 536 27.14 -3.08 -10.16
N VAL A 537 26.29 -3.49 -11.10
CA VAL A 537 26.33 -4.80 -11.74
C VAL A 537 26.36 -4.60 -13.25
N GLU A 538 27.30 -5.25 -13.93
CA GLU A 538 27.53 -5.05 -15.37
C GLU A 538 27.48 -6.36 -16.16
N ASN A 539 27.10 -6.23 -17.43
CA ASN A 539 27.17 -7.27 -18.46
C ASN A 539 26.50 -8.59 -18.04
N VAL A 540 25.21 -8.55 -17.74
CA VAL A 540 24.41 -9.72 -17.32
C VAL A 540 23.27 -9.95 -18.31
N ASN A 541 23.05 -11.18 -18.76
CA ASN A 541 21.91 -11.50 -19.62
C ASN A 541 20.60 -11.52 -18.81
N PHE A 542 19.44 -11.59 -19.47
CA PHE A 542 18.14 -11.63 -18.77
C PHE A 542 17.88 -12.93 -17.97
N LEU A 543 18.84 -13.87 -17.93
CA LEU A 543 18.84 -15.04 -17.05
C LEU A 543 19.71 -14.83 -15.80
N GLY A 544 20.31 -13.65 -15.62
CA GLY A 544 21.20 -13.37 -14.49
C GLY A 544 22.64 -13.89 -14.68
N GLN A 545 23.02 -14.32 -15.88
CA GLN A 545 24.35 -14.87 -16.16
C GLN A 545 25.28 -13.81 -16.75
N SER A 546 26.57 -13.88 -16.39
CA SER A 546 27.58 -12.99 -16.98
C SER A 546 27.66 -13.17 -18.51
N MET A 547 27.64 -12.05 -19.25
CA MET A 547 27.86 -11.97 -20.69
C MET A 547 29.32 -11.73 -21.05
N SER A 548 30.18 -11.49 -20.05
CA SER A 548 31.61 -11.42 -20.31
C SER A 548 32.09 -12.81 -20.74
N PRO A 549 32.88 -12.94 -21.81
CA PRO A 549 33.48 -14.22 -22.16
C PRO A 549 34.20 -14.73 -20.92
N ALA A 550 33.94 -15.98 -20.54
CA ALA A 550 34.64 -16.62 -19.43
C ALA A 550 36.13 -16.50 -19.74
N VAL A 551 36.81 -15.55 -19.09
CA VAL A 551 38.26 -15.58 -19.04
C VAL A 551 38.54 -16.89 -18.36
N GLU A 552 39.07 -17.83 -19.14
CA GLU A 552 39.52 -19.13 -18.70
C GLU A 552 40.52 -18.87 -17.58
N GLN A 553 40.03 -18.78 -16.35
CA GLN A 553 40.84 -18.75 -15.16
C GLN A 553 41.51 -20.11 -15.15
N LYS A 554 42.74 -20.17 -15.68
CA LYS A 554 43.66 -21.25 -15.42
C LYS A 554 43.64 -21.43 -13.91
N GLN A 555 42.94 -22.45 -13.45
CA GLN A 555 42.98 -22.90 -12.08
C GLN A 555 44.45 -23.18 -11.78
N ASN A 556 45.10 -22.28 -11.05
CA ASN A 556 46.27 -22.64 -10.28
C ASN A 556 45.78 -23.65 -9.25
N LYS A 557 45.84 -24.92 -9.66
CA LYS A 557 45.72 -26.09 -8.79
C LYS A 557 46.66 -25.82 -7.60
N PRO A 558 46.17 -25.77 -6.36
CA PRO A 558 47.06 -25.75 -5.20
C PRO A 558 47.93 -27.00 -5.28
N GLN A 559 49.26 -26.83 -5.17
CA GLN A 559 50.15 -27.96 -4.94
C GLN A 559 49.65 -28.70 -3.70
N GLU A 560 49.22 -29.93 -3.92
CA GLU A 560 48.92 -30.94 -2.93
C GLU A 560 50.20 -31.16 -2.11
N LYS A 561 50.29 -30.51 -0.94
CA LYS A 561 51.27 -30.87 0.08
C LYS A 561 50.72 -32.07 0.83
N ASP A 562 51.43 -33.19 0.70
CA ASP A 562 51.23 -34.42 1.45
C ASP A 562 50.99 -34.14 2.94
N LEU A 563 49.77 -34.44 3.40
CA LEU A 563 49.46 -34.63 4.81
C LEU A 563 49.37 -36.15 5.07
N PRO A 564 50.03 -36.67 6.12
CA PRO A 564 50.07 -38.09 6.41
C PRO A 564 48.67 -38.61 6.79
N ARG A 565 48.26 -39.70 6.16
CA ARG A 565 47.04 -40.44 6.52
C ARG A 565 47.29 -41.23 7.81
N ASP A 566 46.55 -40.91 8.86
CA ASP A 566 46.42 -41.76 10.03
C ASP A 566 45.63 -43.05 9.70
N PRO A 567 46.02 -44.20 10.27
CA PRO A 567 45.39 -45.49 9.96
C PRO A 567 44.03 -45.63 10.66
N VAL A 568 43.03 -45.99 9.85
CA VAL A 568 41.69 -46.40 10.28
C VAL A 568 41.78 -47.65 11.16
N LYS A 569 41.36 -47.54 12.43
CA LYS A 569 41.14 -48.70 13.30
C LYS A 569 39.86 -49.43 12.90
N GLU A 570 40.07 -50.58 12.28
CA GLU A 570 39.09 -51.62 11.98
C GLU A 570 38.58 -52.24 13.30
N LYS A 571 37.29 -52.05 13.64
CA LYS A 571 36.63 -52.79 14.73
C LYS A 571 35.95 -54.02 14.17
N THR A 572 36.56 -55.15 14.48
CA THR A 572 36.16 -56.52 14.21
C THR A 572 34.82 -56.90 14.84
N LYS A 573 34.00 -57.60 14.06
CA LYS A 573 32.82 -58.37 14.50
C LYS A 573 33.27 -59.53 15.41
N GLY A 574 32.69 -59.62 16.61
CA GLY A 574 32.73 -60.80 17.46
C GLY A 574 31.36 -61.45 17.60
N LYS A 575 31.15 -62.60 16.94
CA LYS A 575 30.10 -63.57 17.28
C LYS A 575 30.59 -64.41 18.46
N GLY A 576 29.76 -64.63 19.48
CA GLY A 576 30.09 -65.51 20.61
C GLY A 576 28.84 -65.99 21.37
N LYS A 577 28.59 -67.29 21.26
CA LYS A 577 27.48 -68.13 21.76
C LYS A 577 27.20 -68.09 23.29
N LYS A 578 25.93 -68.38 23.60
CA LYS A 578 25.37 -69.27 24.67
C LYS A 578 26.28 -69.64 25.86
N LYS A 579 25.78 -69.39 27.06
CA LYS A 579 25.32 -70.44 27.99
C LYS A 579 24.21 -69.90 28.88
#